data_AF-A0A5E8HB76-F1
#
_entry.id   AF-A0A5E8HB76-F1
#
_cell.length_a   1.000
_cell.length_b   1.000
_cell.length_c   1.000
_cell.angle_alpha   90.00
_cell.angle_beta   90.00
_cell.angle_gamma   90.00
#
_symmetry.space_group_name_H-M   'P 1'
#
loop_
_entity.id
_entity.type
_entity.pdbx_description
1 polymer ?
#
loop_
_entity_poly.entity_id
_entity_poly.type
_entity_poly.pdbx_seq_one_letter_code
_entity_poly.pdbx_strand_id
1 'polypeptide(L)'
;MKTTYFALFLIISSGLWAEPSLDQSVAEILDQTRLSRIPTVISQLEERSHKKVESGDFLGAREDLKKAILLKQSIGMKESEGNAQLLFQMANLETKLGHSCEALHYTSLAKQIVKKVSLRSEFTQISQNRGGSAGVGKWESCEEVSWLQD
;
A
#
# COMPACT_ATOMS: atom_id res chain seq x y z
N MET A 1 -11.78 -52.50 -18.73
CA MET A 1 -10.62 -51.57 -18.82
C MET A 1 -11.14 -50.19 -19.23
N LYS A 2 -10.96 -49.18 -18.38
CA LYS A 2 -10.89 -47.74 -18.71
C LYS A 2 -10.86 -46.92 -17.40
N THR A 3 -9.71 -46.97 -16.72
CA THR A 3 -9.36 -46.14 -15.57
C THR A 3 -8.36 -45.09 -16.05
N THR A 4 -8.82 -44.06 -16.76
CA THR A 4 -7.94 -43.01 -17.33
C THR A 4 -8.46 -41.59 -17.10
N TYR A 5 -9.25 -41.36 -16.03
CA TYR A 5 -9.72 -40.01 -15.67
C TYR A 5 -9.16 -39.49 -14.34
N PHE A 6 -8.49 -40.32 -13.54
CA PHE A 6 -7.97 -39.90 -12.23
C PHE A 6 -6.66 -39.09 -12.30
N ALA A 7 -5.90 -39.18 -13.40
CA ALA A 7 -4.59 -38.55 -13.51
C ALA A 7 -4.63 -37.06 -13.94
N LEU A 8 -5.74 -36.58 -14.48
CA LEU A 8 -5.85 -35.20 -14.99
C LEU A 8 -6.25 -34.16 -13.93
N PHE A 9 -6.75 -34.58 -12.77
CA PHE A 9 -7.14 -33.66 -11.69
C PHE A 9 -5.96 -33.17 -10.83
N LEU A 10 -4.82 -33.88 -10.84
CA LEU A 10 -3.66 -33.56 -9.99
C LEU A 10 -2.68 -32.55 -10.61
N ILE A 11 -2.85 -32.18 -11.88
CA ILE A 11 -1.94 -31.24 -12.55
C ILE A 11 -2.34 -29.77 -12.29
N ILE A 12 -3.58 -29.52 -11.86
CA ILE A 12 -4.12 -28.16 -11.66
C ILE A 12 -3.82 -27.63 -10.24
N SER A 13 -3.38 -28.48 -9.30
CA SER A 13 -3.21 -28.10 -7.89
C SER A 13 -1.89 -27.38 -7.55
N SER A 14 -0.94 -27.27 -8.48
CA SER A 14 0.39 -26.69 -8.19
C SER A 14 0.42 -25.15 -8.17
N GLY A 15 -0.68 -24.49 -8.52
CA GLY A 15 -0.74 -23.04 -8.76
C GLY A 15 -1.33 -22.19 -7.63
N LEU A 16 -1.93 -22.79 -6.58
CA LEU A 16 -2.48 -22.04 -5.45
C LEU A 16 -1.48 -21.99 -4.30
N TRP A 17 -0.40 -21.21 -4.47
CA TRP A 17 0.38 -20.75 -3.33
C TRP A 17 -0.35 -19.56 -2.69
N ALA A 18 -1.43 -19.84 -1.96
CA ALA A 18 -2.00 -18.87 -1.04
C ALA A 18 -1.03 -18.72 0.13
N GLU A 19 -0.57 -17.51 0.40
CA GLU A 19 0.30 -17.23 1.54
C GLU A 19 -0.61 -16.82 2.71
N PRO A 20 -1.01 -17.77 3.58
CA PRO A 20 -2.23 -17.61 4.38
C PRO A 20 -2.15 -16.44 5.37
N SER A 21 -0.93 -16.07 5.77
CA SER A 21 -0.67 -14.94 6.67
C SER A 21 -0.85 -13.57 6.04
N LEU A 22 -0.75 -13.45 4.71
CA LEU A 22 -0.89 -12.17 3.99
C LEU A 22 -2.31 -11.96 3.46
N ASP A 23 -3.09 -13.03 3.33
CA ASP A 23 -4.46 -13.00 2.83
C ASP A 23 -5.48 -12.60 3.90
N GLN A 24 -5.08 -12.66 5.17
CA GLN A 24 -5.84 -12.15 6.32
C GLN A 24 -6.20 -10.66 6.19
N SER A 25 -7.22 -10.26 6.94
CA SER A 25 -7.60 -8.85 7.06
C SER A 25 -6.56 -8.07 7.85
N VAL A 26 -6.48 -6.75 7.67
CA VAL A 26 -5.55 -5.89 8.43
C VAL A 26 -5.76 -6.04 9.93
N ALA A 27 -7.01 -6.06 10.39
CA ALA A 27 -7.35 -6.22 11.81
C ALA A 27 -6.85 -7.56 12.37
N GLU A 28 -7.00 -8.64 11.60
CA GLU A 28 -6.53 -9.97 12.00
C GLU A 28 -5.00 -10.05 12.05
N ILE A 29 -4.32 -9.44 11.08
CA ILE A 29 -2.86 -9.34 11.08
C ILE A 29 -2.37 -8.61 12.33
N LEU A 30 -3.01 -7.49 12.69
CA LEU A 30 -2.66 -6.70 13.88
C LEU A 30 -2.89 -7.46 15.19
N ASP A 31 -3.92 -8.30 15.26
CA ASP A 31 -4.25 -9.10 16.44
C ASP A 31 -3.29 -10.29 16.63
N GLN A 32 -2.98 -11.00 15.54
CA GLN A 32 -2.17 -12.22 15.58
C GLN A 32 -0.66 -11.95 15.53
N THR A 33 -0.25 -10.81 14.96
CA THR A 33 1.16 -10.48 14.74
C THR A 33 1.67 -9.52 15.81
N ARG A 34 2.83 -9.84 16.40
CA ARG A 34 3.52 -8.90 17.29
C ARG A 34 3.88 -7.62 16.55
N LEU A 35 3.70 -6.47 17.20
CA LEU A 35 4.00 -5.14 16.65
C LEU A 35 5.39 -5.05 15.99
N SER A 36 6.41 -5.71 16.55
CA SER A 36 7.77 -5.75 16.02
C SER A 36 7.92 -6.50 14.68
N ARG A 37 6.98 -7.39 14.34
CA ARG A 37 6.97 -8.16 13.08
C ARG A 37 6.13 -7.51 11.99
N ILE A 38 5.29 -6.53 12.32
CA ILE A 38 4.46 -5.82 11.33
C ILE A 38 5.30 -5.18 10.21
N PRO A 39 6.48 -4.57 10.44
CA PRO A 39 7.33 -4.08 9.36
C PRO A 39 7.71 -5.16 8.35
N THR A 40 7.98 -6.39 8.82
CA THR A 40 8.28 -7.52 7.94
C THR A 40 7.08 -7.92 7.10
N VAL A 41 5.88 -7.96 7.71
CA VAL A 41 4.63 -8.26 6.98
C VAL A 41 4.36 -7.20 5.90
N ILE A 42 4.59 -5.93 6.22
CA ILE A 42 4.48 -4.83 5.25
C ILE A 42 5.42 -5.05 4.06
N SER A 43 6.69 -5.36 4.31
CA SER A 43 7.65 -5.63 3.23
C SER A 43 7.27 -6.85 2.37
N GLN A 44 6.71 -7.90 2.99
CA GLN A 44 6.21 -9.06 2.25
C GLN A 44 5.01 -8.70 1.35
N LEU A 45 4.09 -7.87 1.83
CA LEU A 45 2.97 -7.35 1.02
C LEU A 45 3.48 -6.50 -0.15
N GLU A 46 4.49 -5.66 0.07
CA GLU A 46 5.12 -4.86 -0.99
C GLU A 46 5.76 -5.75 -2.08
N GLU A 47 6.55 -6.74 -1.66
CA GLU A 47 7.19 -7.67 -2.60
C GLU A 47 6.16 -8.48 -3.38
N ARG A 48 5.11 -8.97 -2.71
CA ARG A 48 4.02 -9.71 -3.36
C ARG A 48 3.26 -8.84 -4.34
N SER A 49 2.98 -7.59 -3.99
CA SER A 49 2.37 -6.62 -4.90
C SER A 49 3.23 -6.41 -6.14
N HIS A 50 4.56 -6.23 -5.99
CA HIS A 50 5.48 -6.10 -7.12
C HIS A 50 5.40 -7.30 -8.07
N LYS A 51 5.47 -8.52 -7.52
CA LYS A 51 5.34 -9.76 -8.32
C LYS A 51 3.99 -9.84 -9.03
N LYS A 52 2.91 -9.42 -8.37
CA LYS A 52 1.57 -9.37 -8.97
C LYS A 52 1.50 -8.37 -10.13
N VAL A 53 2.09 -7.19 -9.99
CA VAL A 53 2.21 -6.21 -11.08
C VAL A 53 2.98 -6.78 -12.27
N GLU A 54 4.08 -7.49 -12.03
CA GLU A 54 4.87 -8.16 -13.08
C GLU A 54 4.06 -9.27 -13.79
N SER A 55 3.23 -9.99 -13.05
CA SER A 55 2.34 -11.03 -13.60
C SER A 55 1.06 -10.49 -14.27
N GLY A 56 0.80 -9.18 -14.17
CA GLY A 56 -0.40 -8.53 -14.71
C GLY A 56 -1.63 -8.56 -13.79
N ASP A 57 -1.53 -9.12 -12.59
CA ASP A 57 -2.58 -9.08 -11.56
C ASP A 57 -2.59 -7.73 -10.84
N PHE A 58 -3.11 -6.70 -11.52
CA PHE A 58 -3.17 -5.35 -10.97
C PHE A 58 -4.16 -5.21 -9.81
N LEU A 59 -5.23 -6.02 -9.79
CA LEU A 59 -6.23 -5.97 -8.71
C LEU A 59 -5.66 -6.57 -7.41
N GLY A 60 -5.02 -7.73 -7.49
CA GLY A 60 -4.37 -8.32 -6.33
C GLY A 60 -3.18 -7.49 -5.83
N ALA A 61 -2.45 -6.83 -6.74
CA ALA A 61 -1.39 -5.90 -6.37
C ALA A 61 -1.93 -4.70 -5.58
N ARG A 62 -3.11 -4.20 -5.96
CA ARG A 62 -3.79 -3.08 -5.30
C ARG A 62 -4.22 -3.46 -3.89
N GLU A 63 -4.77 -4.66 -3.71
CA GLU A 63 -5.16 -5.15 -2.39
C GLU A 63 -3.96 -5.27 -1.45
N ASP A 64 -2.83 -5.79 -1.94
CA ASP A 64 -1.61 -5.92 -1.15
C ASP A 64 -1.05 -4.55 -0.73
N LEU A 65 -1.01 -3.58 -1.64
CA LEU A 65 -0.59 -2.20 -1.32
C LEU A 65 -1.54 -1.55 -0.32
N LYS A 66 -2.85 -1.75 -0.47
CA LYS A 66 -3.85 -1.22 0.46
C LYS A 66 -3.63 -1.77 1.87
N LYS A 67 -3.39 -3.07 2.01
CA LYS A 67 -3.05 -3.68 3.30
C LYS A 67 -1.76 -3.10 3.88
N ALA A 68 -0.72 -2.95 3.07
CA ALA A 68 0.57 -2.37 3.50
C ALA A 68 0.41 -0.93 4.03
N ILE A 69 -0.35 -0.09 3.33
CA ILE A 69 -0.65 1.29 3.74
C ILE A 69 -1.41 1.30 5.08
N LEU A 70 -2.48 0.52 5.19
CA LEU A 70 -3.29 0.45 6.41
C LEU A 70 -2.49 -0.07 7.61
N LEU A 71 -1.61 -1.05 7.41
CA LEU A 71 -0.70 -1.51 8.46
C LEU A 71 0.28 -0.42 8.89
N LYS A 72 0.89 0.33 7.96
CA LYS A 72 1.74 1.48 8.30
C LYS A 72 0.98 2.54 9.09
N GLN A 73 -0.26 2.85 8.70
CA GLN A 73 -1.10 3.80 9.44
C GLN A 73 -1.39 3.30 10.86
N SER A 74 -1.72 2.01 11.00
CA SER A 74 -2.07 1.39 12.29
C SER A 74 -0.91 1.37 13.28
N ILE A 75 0.34 1.29 12.80
CA ILE A 75 1.54 1.35 13.65
C ILE A 75 2.08 2.79 13.83
N GLY A 76 1.31 3.81 13.45
CA GLY A 76 1.69 5.22 13.63
C GLY A 76 2.69 5.75 12.60
N MET A 77 2.92 5.03 11.51
CA MET A 77 3.85 5.40 10.42
C MET A 77 3.13 6.06 9.23
N LYS A 78 1.94 6.62 9.42
CA LYS A 78 1.14 7.31 8.38
C LYS A 78 1.92 8.42 7.66
N GLU A 79 2.64 9.25 8.41
CA GLU A 79 3.40 10.39 7.88
C GLU A 79 4.88 10.04 7.63
N SER A 80 5.20 8.75 7.47
CA SER A 80 6.56 8.30 7.16
C SER A 80 6.85 8.35 5.66
N GLU A 81 8.12 8.53 5.30
CA GLU A 81 8.59 8.45 3.91
C GLU A 81 8.21 7.10 3.27
N GLY A 82 8.35 6.00 4.01
CA GLY A 82 7.94 4.69 3.53
C GLY A 82 6.45 4.59 3.20
N ASN A 83 5.57 5.32 3.91
CA ASN A 83 4.16 5.37 3.54
C ASN A 83 3.92 6.23 2.29
N ALA A 84 4.67 7.32 2.12
CA ALA A 84 4.62 8.11 0.88
C ALA A 84 5.03 7.30 -0.34
N GLN A 85 6.06 6.45 -0.21
CA GLN A 85 6.48 5.55 -1.28
C GLN A 85 5.37 4.56 -1.68
N LEU A 86 4.69 3.95 -0.70
CA LEU A 86 3.53 3.08 -0.96
C LEU A 86 2.40 3.83 -1.69
N LEU A 87 2.12 5.07 -1.31
CA LEU A 87 1.10 5.89 -1.95
C LEU A 87 1.47 6.23 -3.41
N PHE A 88 2.75 6.47 -3.71
CA PHE A 88 3.19 6.62 -5.11
C PHE A 88 3.06 5.32 -5.91
N GLN A 89 3.37 4.18 -5.32
CA GLN A 89 3.17 2.88 -5.97
C GLN A 89 1.68 2.64 -6.26
N MET A 90 0.81 2.95 -5.31
CA MET A 90 -0.64 2.89 -5.49
C MET A 90 -1.10 3.83 -6.62
N ALA A 91 -0.61 5.07 -6.64
CA ALA A 91 -0.95 6.03 -7.69
C ALA A 91 -0.58 5.53 -9.10
N ASN A 92 0.61 4.95 -9.24
CA ASN A 92 1.06 4.37 -10.49
C ASN A 92 0.18 3.18 -10.91
N LEU A 93 -0.23 2.37 -9.94
CA LEU A 93 -1.11 1.23 -10.17
C LEU A 93 -2.51 1.66 -10.60
N GLU A 94 -3.10 2.65 -9.93
CA GLU A 94 -4.41 3.21 -10.30
C GLU A 94 -4.38 3.86 -11.69
N THR A 95 -3.26 4.51 -12.05
CA THR A 95 -3.07 5.03 -13.42
C THR A 95 -3.12 3.90 -14.45
N LYS A 96 -2.51 2.74 -14.17
CA LYS A 96 -2.55 1.56 -15.05
C LYS A 96 -3.95 0.96 -15.15
N LEU A 97 -4.74 1.05 -14.07
CA LEU A 97 -6.13 0.60 -14.02
C LEU A 97 -7.11 1.59 -14.68
N GLY A 98 -6.65 2.79 -15.06
CA GLY A 98 -7.49 3.84 -15.65
C GLY A 98 -8.20 4.72 -14.62
N HIS A 99 -7.92 4.55 -13.34
CA HIS A 99 -8.47 5.32 -12.22
C HIS A 99 -7.62 6.58 -11.97
N SER A 100 -7.77 7.56 -12.87
CA SER A 100 -6.94 8.77 -12.89
C SER A 100 -7.17 9.69 -11.69
N CYS A 101 -8.39 9.73 -11.16
CA CYS A 101 -8.74 10.57 -10.01
C CYS A 101 -8.07 10.07 -8.73
N GLU A 102 -8.17 8.77 -8.48
CA GLU A 102 -7.56 8.08 -7.35
C GLU A 102 -6.04 8.16 -7.42
N ALA A 103 -5.46 7.98 -8.61
CA ALA A 103 -4.03 8.14 -8.82
C ALA A 103 -3.53 9.54 -8.44
N LEU A 104 -4.25 10.59 -8.85
CA LEU A 104 -3.92 11.97 -8.50
C LEU A 104 -4.06 12.22 -7.00
N HIS A 105 -5.11 11.69 -6.38
CA HIS A 105 -5.32 11.78 -4.94
C HIS A 105 -4.16 11.17 -4.14
N TYR A 106 -3.77 9.93 -4.44
CA TYR A 106 -2.63 9.29 -3.79
C TYR A 106 -1.31 10.02 -4.04
N THR A 107 -1.11 10.53 -5.26
CA THR A 107 0.08 11.34 -5.60
C THR A 107 0.13 12.62 -4.75
N SER A 108 -1.02 13.28 -4.55
CA SER A 108 -1.12 14.47 -3.72
C SER A 108 -0.79 14.17 -2.27
N LEU A 109 -1.38 13.11 -1.69
CA LEU A 109 -1.10 12.69 -0.32
C LEU A 109 0.38 12.32 -0.11
N ALA A 110 0.96 11.55 -1.03
CA ALA A 110 2.37 11.20 -0.99
C ALA A 110 3.26 12.44 -0.98
N LYS A 111 2.99 13.43 -1.85
CA LYS A 111 3.71 14.71 -1.90
C LYS A 111 3.58 15.50 -0.60
N GLN A 112 2.40 15.51 0.02
CA GLN A 112 2.20 16.19 1.31
C GLN A 112 3.05 15.55 2.42
N ILE A 113 3.08 14.22 2.49
CA ILE A 113 3.92 13.50 3.45
C ILE A 113 5.39 13.79 3.21
N VAL A 114 5.87 13.68 1.96
CA VAL A 114 7.27 14.00 1.60
C VAL A 114 7.60 15.43 2.01
N LYS A 115 6.75 16.40 1.70
CA LYS A 115 6.94 17.80 2.11
C LYS A 115 7.05 17.92 3.64
N LYS A 116 6.16 17.29 4.41
CA LYS A 116 6.22 17.33 5.88
C LYS A 116 7.49 16.69 6.42
N VAL A 117 7.92 15.55 5.86
CA VAL A 117 9.15 14.85 6.26
C VAL A 117 10.39 15.68 5.91
N SER A 118 10.47 16.25 4.71
CA SER A 118 11.54 17.15 4.29
C SER A 118 11.61 18.39 5.19
N LEU A 119 10.47 19.05 5.44
CA LEU A 119 10.40 20.19 6.35
C LEU A 119 10.80 19.82 7.78
N ARG A 120 10.53 18.59 8.24
CA ARG A 120 10.98 18.10 9.55
C ARG A 120 12.49 17.88 9.59
N SER A 121 13.06 17.33 8.52
CA SER A 121 14.51 17.17 8.34
C SER A 121 15.22 18.54 8.29
N GLU A 122 14.62 19.51 7.61
CA GLU A 122 15.08 20.89 7.59
C GLU A 122 14.89 21.56 8.95
N PHE A 123 13.79 21.33 9.67
CA PHE A 123 13.57 21.83 11.04
C PHE A 123 14.55 21.24 12.06
N THR A 124 15.01 19.99 11.88
CA THR A 124 16.11 19.45 12.69
C THR A 124 17.44 20.18 12.43
N GLN A 125 17.58 20.88 11.30
CA GLN A 125 18.69 21.81 11.04
C GLN A 125 18.35 23.27 11.39
N ILE A 126 17.07 23.64 11.37
CA ILE A 126 16.54 25.01 11.54
C ILE A 126 15.72 25.13 12.84
N SER A 127 16.11 24.41 13.90
CA SER A 127 15.77 24.78 15.28
C SER A 127 16.52 26.05 15.73
N GLN A 128 16.75 26.98 14.79
CA GLN A 128 17.26 28.32 15.05
C GLN A 128 16.42 29.46 14.48
N ASN A 129 15.44 29.28 13.58
CA ASN A 129 14.57 30.42 13.26
C ASN A 129 13.24 30.08 12.54
N ARG A 130 12.15 30.34 13.26
CA ARG A 130 10.83 30.86 12.83
C ARG A 130 10.12 30.23 11.62
N GLY A 131 9.04 29.52 11.95
CA GLY A 131 7.64 29.85 11.63
C GLY A 131 7.28 30.32 10.21
N GLY A 132 6.55 29.48 9.49
CA GLY A 132 5.84 29.87 8.28
C GLY A 132 4.93 28.75 7.76
N SER A 133 3.64 28.81 8.11
CA SER A 133 2.59 27.92 7.59
C SER A 133 2.10 28.44 6.24
N ALA A 134 2.01 27.59 5.21
CA ALA A 134 1.47 27.95 3.91
C ALA A 134 0.58 26.83 3.30
N GLY A 135 -0.72 27.12 3.32
CA GLY A 135 -1.87 26.68 2.52
C GLY A 135 -1.79 25.44 1.63
N VAL A 136 -2.73 24.52 1.86
CA VAL A 136 -3.08 23.37 1.00
C VAL A 136 -4.06 23.82 -0.08
N GLY A 137 -3.73 23.57 -1.35
CA GLY A 137 -4.61 23.81 -2.49
C GLY A 137 -5.75 22.80 -2.54
N LYS A 138 -6.96 23.31 -2.76
CA LYS A 138 -8.24 22.60 -2.78
C LYS A 138 -8.45 21.90 -4.13
N TRP A 139 -8.74 20.60 -4.12
CA TRP A 139 -9.00 19.78 -5.32
C TRP A 139 -10.50 19.58 -5.46
N GLU A 140 -11.12 20.21 -6.46
CA GLU A 140 -12.58 20.46 -6.47
C GLU A 140 -13.36 19.51 -7.42
N SER A 141 -12.79 18.39 -7.86
CA SER A 141 -13.38 17.57 -8.94
C SER A 141 -13.22 16.05 -8.83
N CYS A 142 -12.73 15.49 -7.73
CA CYS A 142 -12.54 14.05 -7.60
C CYS A 142 -13.22 13.55 -6.32
N GLU A 143 -14.05 12.52 -6.45
CA GLU A 143 -14.73 11.90 -5.31
C GLU A 143 -13.70 11.26 -4.36
N GLU A 144 -13.91 11.42 -3.06
CA GLU A 144 -12.97 10.98 -2.03
C GLU A 144 -12.91 9.45 -1.94
N VAL A 145 -11.70 8.92 -1.76
CA VAL A 145 -11.50 7.48 -1.60
C VAL A 145 -12.03 7.03 -0.24
N SER A 146 -13.19 6.37 -0.22
CA SER A 146 -13.94 6.05 1.00
C SER A 146 -13.24 5.17 2.05
N TRP A 147 -12.12 4.53 1.70
CA TRP A 147 -11.44 3.58 2.58
C TRP A 147 -10.15 4.12 3.23
N LEU A 148 -9.67 5.30 2.81
CA LEU A 148 -8.47 5.91 3.38
C LEU A 148 -8.89 6.93 4.43
N GLN A 149 -8.62 6.66 5.72
CA GLN A 149 -8.97 7.59 6.80
C GLN A 149 -7.96 8.74 6.92
N ASP A 150 -8.50 9.96 7.01
CA ASP A 150 -7.79 11.24 7.22
C ASP A 150 -7.03 11.35 8.55
#